data_AF-A0A9E2L391-F1
#
_entry.id   AF-A0A9E2L391-F1
#
_cell.length_a   1.000
_cell.length_b   1.000
_cell.length_c   1.000
_cell.angle_alpha   90.00
_cell.angle_beta   90.00
_cell.angle_gamma   90.00
#
_symmetry.space_group_name_H-M   'P 1'
#
loop_
_entity.id
_entity.type
_entity.pdbx_description
1 polymer ?
#
loop_
_entity_poly.entity_id
_entity_poly.type
_entity_poly.pdbx_seq_one_letter_code
_entity_poly.pdbx_strand_id
1 'polypeptide(L)'
;ITMGAVSEILENDANLVGLKTNAATKMVELFLNCDRIWFVVGTKINEAHQDPNMPVELEIRRNVVKKIASLLQDKYLKEVNIQYF
;
A
#
# COMPACT_ATOMS: atom_id res chain seq x y z
N ILE A 1 4.08 7.42 5.00
CA ILE A 1 3.60 8.59 4.22
C ILE A 1 3.18 8.20 2.80
N THR A 2 4.04 7.59 1.96
CA THR A 2 3.68 7.24 0.56
C THR A 2 2.55 6.21 0.41
N MET A 3 2.56 5.12 1.17
CA MET A 3 1.49 4.09 1.10
C MET A 3 0.13 4.59 1.60
N GLY A 4 0.11 5.55 2.53
CA GLY A 4 -1.14 6.16 3.00
C GLY A 4 -1.82 6.94 1.88
N ALA A 5 -1.05 7.75 1.14
CA ALA A 5 -1.55 8.48 -0.03
C ALA A 5 -2.05 7.55 -1.15
N VAL A 6 -1.37 6.42 -1.37
CA VAL A 6 -1.84 5.40 -2.34
C VAL A 6 -3.21 4.84 -1.93
N SER A 7 -3.40 4.53 -0.65
CA SER A 7 -4.69 4.05 -0.14
C SER A 7 -5.80 5.08 -0.35
N GLU A 8 -5.53 6.36 -0.07
CA GLU A 8 -6.50 7.44 -0.20
C GLU A 8 -6.91 7.66 -1.68
N ILE A 9 -5.95 7.57 -2.61
CA ILE A 9 -6.24 7.69 -4.04
C ILE A 9 -7.07 6.49 -4.53
N LEU A 10 -6.75 5.27 -4.10
CA LEU A 10 -7.51 4.07 -4.48
C LEU A 10 -8.93 4.07 -3.93
N GLU A 11 -9.16 4.65 -2.75
CA GLU A 11 -10.51 4.86 -2.21
C GLU A 11 -11.32 5.82 -3.10
N ASN A 12 -10.70 6.91 -3.54
CA ASN A 12 -11.30 7.92 -4.43
C ASN A 12 -11.28 7.51 -5.92
N ASP A 13 -11.62 6.26 -6.21
CA ASP A 13 -11.80 5.72 -7.58
C ASP A 13 -10.57 5.84 -8.48
N ALA A 14 -9.38 5.94 -7.88
CA ALA A 14 -8.14 6.21 -8.59
C ALA A 14 -8.28 7.43 -9.52
N ASN A 15 -9.00 8.46 -9.06
CA ASN A 15 -9.13 9.70 -9.80
C ASN A 15 -7.79 10.46 -9.77
N LEU A 16 -7.00 10.26 -10.83
CA LEU A 16 -5.71 10.91 -11.01
C LEU A 16 -5.81 12.29 -11.66
N VAL A 17 -7.02 12.74 -12.03
CA VAL A 17 -7.21 14.00 -12.76
C VAL A 17 -6.83 15.18 -11.87
N GLY A 18 -5.83 15.96 -12.31
CA GLY A 18 -5.35 17.13 -11.58
C GLY A 18 -4.36 16.84 -10.45
N LEU A 19 -4.05 15.57 -10.17
CA LEU A 19 -2.98 15.22 -9.23
C LEU A 19 -1.60 15.41 -9.88
N LYS A 20 -0.67 16.01 -9.13
CA LYS A 20 0.73 16.10 -9.56
C LYS A 20 1.36 14.71 -9.59
N THR A 21 2.10 14.41 -10.65
CA THR A 21 2.87 13.16 -10.76
C THR A 21 3.89 13.07 -9.63
N ASN A 22 3.65 12.14 -8.72
CA ASN A 22 4.49 11.80 -7.58
C ASN A 22 4.61 10.27 -7.43
N ALA A 23 5.37 9.82 -6.44
CA ALA A 23 5.56 8.39 -6.19
C ALA A 23 4.24 7.63 -5.94
N ALA A 24 3.27 8.24 -5.27
CA ALA A 24 1.98 7.61 -5.00
C ALA A 24 1.13 7.45 -6.28
N THR A 25 1.03 8.51 -7.10
CA THR A 25 0.29 8.45 -8.38
C THR A 25 0.87 7.40 -9.34
N LYS A 26 2.20 7.33 -9.47
CA LYS A 26 2.87 6.32 -10.30
C LYS A 26 2.62 4.89 -9.79
N MET A 27 2.55 4.72 -8.46
CA MET A 27 2.29 3.43 -7.85
C MET A 27 0.85 2.98 -8.07
N VAL A 28 -0.12 3.91 -8.02
CA VAL A 28 -1.52 3.63 -8.38
C VAL A 28 -1.63 3.24 -9.85
N GLU A 29 -1.01 4.00 -10.76
CA GLU A 29 -0.97 3.63 -12.19
C GLU A 29 -0.39 2.23 -12.41
N LEU A 30 0.71 1.91 -11.72
CA LEU A 30 1.31 0.57 -11.79
C LEU A 30 0.32 -0.51 -11.34
N PHE A 31 -0.37 -0.31 -10.21
CA PHE A 31 -1.34 -1.27 -9.70
C PHE A 31 -2.53 -1.47 -10.63
N LEU A 32 -3.04 -0.42 -11.25
CA LEU A 32 -4.15 -0.54 -12.20
C LEU A 32 -3.76 -1.27 -13.49
N ASN A 33 -2.50 -1.13 -13.92
CA ASN A 33 -1.95 -1.81 -15.10
C ASN A 33 -1.57 -3.28 -14.86
N CYS A 34 -1.52 -3.74 -13.61
CA CYS A 34 -1.23 -5.13 -13.27
C CYS A 34 -2.50 -5.91 -12.97
N ASP A 35 -2.59 -7.17 -13.40
CA ASP A 35 -3.69 -8.07 -13.03
C ASP A 35 -3.41 -8.84 -11.75
N ARG A 36 -2.13 -9.18 -11.52
CA ARG A 36 -1.63 -9.91 -10.36
C ARG A 36 -0.61 -9.08 -9.61
N ILE A 37 -0.82 -8.91 -8.30
CA ILE A 37 0.04 -8.09 -7.45
C ILE A 37 0.49 -8.92 -6.24
N TRP A 38 1.80 -8.98 -6.02
CA TRP A 38 2.41 -9.66 -4.89
C TRP A 38 3.04 -8.63 -3.94
N PHE A 39 2.44 -8.45 -2.77
CA PHE A 39 2.99 -7.64 -1.70
C PHE A 39 3.95 -8.47 -0.86
N VAL A 40 5.24 -8.16 -0.96
CA VAL A 40 6.28 -8.71 -0.09
C VAL A 40 6.50 -7.73 1.06
N VAL A 41 6.02 -8.08 2.25
CA VAL A 41 6.07 -7.19 3.43
C VAL A 41 7.11 -7.72 4.41
N GLY A 42 8.25 -7.04 4.47
CA GLY A 42 9.25 -7.28 5.51
C GLY A 42 8.70 -6.90 6.88
N THR A 43 8.77 -7.85 7.81
CA THR A 43 8.44 -7.68 9.23
C THR A 43 9.67 -7.38 10.07
N LYS A 44 10.87 -7.36 9.44
CA LYS A 44 12.13 -7.03 10.11
C LYS A 44 12.05 -5.64 10.72
N ILE A 45 12.14 -5.63 12.04
CA ILE A 45 12.32 -4.47 12.89
C ILE A 45 13.58 -3.73 12.42
N ASN A 46 13.44 -2.45 12.07
CA ASN A 46 14.56 -1.63 11.63
C ASN A 46 15.46 -1.32 12.84
N GLU A 47 16.58 -2.04 12.98
CA GLU A 47 17.52 -1.91 14.10
C GLU A 47 18.13 -0.50 14.22
N ALA A 48 18.09 0.31 13.15
CA ALA A 48 18.53 1.70 13.14
C ALA A 48 17.64 2.66 13.95
N HIS A 49 16.41 2.24 14.30
CA HIS A 49 15.46 3.00 15.11
C HIS A 49 14.82 2.07 16.15
N GLN A 50 15.56 1.74 17.20
CA GLN A 50 15.04 1.07 18.40
C GLN A 50 14.17 2.05 19.21
N ASP A 51 12.95 2.31 18.74
CA ASP A 51 11.97 3.10 19.48
C ASP A 51 10.99 2.13 20.19
N PRO A 52 10.79 2.21 21.52
CA PRO A 52 9.92 1.28 22.27
C PRO A 52 8.45 1.24 21.82
N ASN A 53 8.00 2.17 20.96
CA ASN A 53 6.67 2.19 20.34
C ASN A 53 6.55 1.32 19.07
N MET A 54 7.61 0.58 18.71
CA MET A 54 7.73 -0.27 17.52
C MET A 54 6.57 -1.25 17.24
N PRO A 55 5.85 -1.84 18.23
CA PRO A 55 4.72 -2.71 17.95
C PRO A 55 3.61 -2.00 17.16
N VAL A 56 3.34 -0.74 17.48
CA VAL A 56 2.23 0.04 16.92
C VAL A 56 2.51 0.44 15.48
N GLU A 57 3.74 0.85 15.15
CA GLU A 57 4.08 1.20 13.77
C GLU A 57 4.03 0.01 12.80
N LEU A 58 4.44 -1.17 13.25
CA LEU A 58 4.34 -2.40 12.45
C LEU A 58 2.87 -2.78 12.19
N GLU A 59 2.00 -2.61 13.19
CA GLU A 59 0.56 -2.77 13.03
C GLU A 59 -0.02 -1.77 12.02
N ILE A 60 0.37 -0.50 12.09
CA ILE A 60 -0.05 0.53 11.12
C ILE A 60 0.38 0.15 9.71
N ARG A 61 1.64 -0.27 9.50
CA ARG A 61 2.14 -0.68 8.18
C ARG A 61 1.39 -1.89 7.63
N ARG A 62 1.14 -2.91 8.47
CA ARG A 62 0.35 -4.09 8.08
C ARG A 62 -1.08 -3.71 7.70
N ASN A 63 -1.71 -2.82 8.47
CA ASN A 63 -3.07 -2.39 8.23
C ASN A 63 -3.21 -1.58 6.93
N VAL A 64 -2.25 -0.70 6.63
CA VAL A 64 -2.24 0.05 5.36
C VAL A 64 -2.09 -0.88 4.16
N VAL A 65 -1.19 -1.87 4.22
CA VAL A 65 -1.02 -2.84 3.11
C VAL A 65 -2.27 -3.70 2.94
N LYS A 66 -2.87 -4.19 4.02
CA LYS A 66 -4.12 -4.95 3.96
C LYS A 66 -5.25 -4.13 3.35
N LYS A 67 -5.37 -2.84 3.74
CA LYS A 67 -6.38 -1.93 3.20
C LYS A 67 -6.21 -1.74 1.69
N ILE A 68 -4.99 -1.49 1.23
CA ILE A 68 -4.69 -1.35 -0.21
C ILE A 68 -5.02 -2.66 -0.97
N ALA A 69 -4.65 -3.81 -0.41
CA ALA A 69 -4.94 -5.09 -1.02
C ALA A 69 -6.45 -5.34 -1.17
N SER A 70 -7.24 -5.08 -0.12
CA SER A 70 -8.70 -5.16 -0.19
C SER A 70 -9.27 -4.20 -1.22
N LEU A 71 -8.82 -2.94 -1.26
CA LEU A 71 -9.28 -2.00 -2.28
C LEU A 71 -9.01 -2.51 -3.71
N LEU A 72 -7.81 -3.04 -3.96
CA LEU A 72 -7.45 -3.60 -5.26
C LEU A 72 -8.26 -4.84 -5.62
N GLN A 73 -8.58 -5.71 -4.66
CA GLN A 73 -9.40 -6.90 -4.87
C GLN A 73 -10.88 -6.57 -5.05
N ASP A 74 -11.45 -5.79 -4.14
CA ASP A 74 -12.90 -5.57 -4.04
C ASP A 74 -13.40 -4.56 -5.09
N LYS A 75 -12.64 -3.48 -5.30
CA LYS A 75 -13.05 -2.36 -6.17
C LYS A 75 -12.51 -2.50 -7.59
N TYR A 76 -11.29 -3.03 -7.74
CA TYR A 76 -10.62 -3.13 -9.04
C TYR A 76 -10.49 -4.58 -9.54
N LEU A 77 -11.04 -5.56 -8.81
CA LEU A 77 -11.08 -6.98 -9.18
C LEU A 77 -9.70 -7.57 -9.54
N LYS A 78 -8.65 -7.08 -8.87
CA LYS A 78 -7.27 -7.54 -9.07
C LYS A 78 -6.96 -8.74 -8.19
N GLU A 79 -6.08 -9.61 -8.67
CA GLU A 79 -5.60 -10.75 -7.88
C GLU A 79 -4.40 -10.33 -7.03
N VAL A 80 -4.64 -10.12 -5.72
CA VAL A 80 -3.60 -9.66 -4.79
C VAL A 80 -3.20 -10.76 -3.81
N ASN A 81 -1.90 -11.00 -3.67
CA ASN A 81 -1.32 -11.89 -2.67
C ASN A 81 -0.39 -11.10 -1.74
N ILE A 82 -0.47 -11.34 -0.43
CA ILE A 82 0.42 -10.72 0.57
C ILE A 82 1.24 -11.80 1.24
N GLN A 83 2.57 -11.64 1.22
CA GLN A 83 3.50 -12.53 1.90
C GLN A 83 4.34 -11.73 2.90
N TYR A 84 4.35 -12.21 4.14
CA TYR A 84 5.12 -11.61 5.24
C TYR A 84 6.42 -12.40 5.43
N PHE A 85 7.53 -11.67 5.57
CA PHE A 85 8.87 -12.23 5.77
C PHE A 85 9.56 -11.63 6.99
#